data_AF-A0A1Y1M111-F1
#
_entry.id   AF-A0A1Y1M111-F1
#
_cell.length_a   1.000
_cell.length_b   1.000
_cell.length_c   1.000
_cell.angle_alpha   90.00
_cell.angle_beta   90.00
_cell.angle_gamma   90.00
#
_symmetry.space_group_name_H-M   'P 1'
#
loop_
_entity.id
_entity.type
_entity.pdbx_description
1 polymer ?
#
loop_
_entity_poly.entity_id
_entity_poly.type
_entity_poly.pdbx_seq_one_letter_code
_entity_poly.pdbx_strand_id
1 'polypeptide(L)'
;MKVPVQWEAVYGSMNPNFTDFSIPGVLLSIIFIIGVILTAYAMLIERNEASLERTLAMGVTKVELLTAHIVIEYAIMSTQIVLAMLCAFLVFGMTIEGSLFLSTLLLMLAGFCGISYGLVISCVSNSPIIIALAAMGSYFAIVLTGGLIWPIEAMHWLLKPFALFFPLTKSTESLRHIMHKGWGLFDGDVYVGFLSVITWSLVLLSFSVVLIKFQKN
;
A
#
# COMPACT_ATOMS: atom_id res chain seq x y z
N MET A 1 -32.80 32.99 13.62
CA MET A 1 -31.54 33.74 13.44
C MET A 1 -30.63 32.90 12.55
N LYS A 2 -30.48 33.25 11.27
CA LYS A 2 -29.48 32.62 10.39
C LYS A 2 -28.12 33.22 10.73
N VAL A 3 -27.18 32.40 11.17
CA VAL A 3 -25.79 32.81 11.43
C VAL A 3 -25.18 33.37 10.12
N PRO A 4 -24.51 34.54 10.15
CA PRO A 4 -24.08 35.27 8.96
C PRO A 4 -22.77 34.74 8.34
N VAL A 5 -22.42 33.47 8.60
CA VAL A 5 -21.22 32.83 8.05
C VAL A 5 -21.68 31.76 7.08
N GLN A 6 -21.71 32.11 5.79
CA GLN A 6 -21.87 31.15 4.71
C GLN A 6 -20.49 30.52 4.47
N TRP A 7 -20.23 29.38 5.11
CA TRP A 7 -19.05 28.58 4.81
C TRP A 7 -19.22 28.04 3.39
N GLU A 8 -18.59 28.65 2.40
CA GLU A 8 -18.39 27.98 1.11
C GLU A 8 -17.21 27.02 1.27
N ALA A 9 -17.43 25.75 0.95
CA ALA A 9 -16.37 24.76 0.95
C ALA A 9 -15.34 25.15 -0.13
N VAL A 10 -14.11 25.43 0.29
CA VAL A 10 -12.99 25.73 -0.63
C VAL A 10 -12.67 24.51 -1.52
N TYR A 11 -13.00 23.30 -1.06
CA TYR A 11 -12.90 22.04 -1.82
C TYR A 11 -14.05 21.08 -1.47
N GLY A 12 -14.67 20.46 -2.49
CA GLY A 12 -15.74 19.45 -2.34
C GLY A 12 -17.15 20.02 -2.14
N SER A 13 -18.12 19.12 -1.92
CA SER A 13 -19.53 19.48 -1.68
C SER A 13 -19.78 19.82 -0.20
N MET A 14 -20.79 20.67 0.06
CA MET A 14 -21.17 21.12 1.41
C MET A 14 -21.65 20.00 2.36
N ASN A 15 -21.92 18.80 1.83
CA ASN A 15 -22.27 17.60 2.58
C ASN A 15 -21.27 16.47 2.24
N PRO A 16 -20.06 16.47 2.82
CA PRO A 16 -19.09 15.43 2.54
C PRO A 16 -19.62 14.07 3.00
N ASN A 17 -19.69 13.11 2.08
CA ASN A 17 -20.09 11.76 2.40
C ASN A 17 -18.89 11.04 3.04
N PHE A 18 -19.09 10.37 4.17
CA PHE A 18 -18.00 9.66 4.87
C PHE A 18 -17.32 8.61 3.98
N THR A 19 -18.09 8.06 3.05
CA THR A 19 -17.64 7.11 2.03
C THR A 19 -16.53 7.70 1.15
N ASP A 20 -16.69 8.94 0.66
CA ASP A 20 -15.73 9.58 -0.24
C ASP A 20 -14.40 9.86 0.47
N PHE A 21 -14.45 10.22 1.75
CA PHE A 21 -13.26 10.40 2.58
C PHE A 21 -12.46 9.11 2.80
N SER A 22 -13.15 7.97 2.89
CA SER A 22 -12.59 6.67 3.27
C SER A 22 -12.09 5.86 2.07
N ILE A 23 -12.72 6.01 0.89
CA ILE A 23 -12.39 5.24 -0.33
C ILE A 23 -10.90 5.27 -0.69
N PRO A 24 -10.21 6.43 -0.76
CA PRO A 24 -8.82 6.48 -1.20
C PRO A 24 -7.91 5.61 -0.33
N GLY A 25 -8.06 5.71 0.98
CA GLY A 25 -7.26 4.88 1.88
C GLY A 25 -7.63 3.40 1.78
N VAL A 26 -8.92 3.07 1.57
CA VAL A 26 -9.37 1.67 1.48
C VAL A 26 -8.79 1.02 0.22
N LEU A 27 -8.75 1.74 -0.89
CA LEU A 27 -8.09 1.27 -2.11
C LEU A 27 -6.60 1.00 -1.85
N LEU A 28 -5.92 1.95 -1.21
CA LEU A 28 -4.50 1.85 -0.92
C LEU A 28 -4.18 0.69 0.04
N SER A 29 -5.01 0.47 1.06
CA SER A 29 -4.83 -0.65 2.01
C SER A 29 -5.12 -2.01 1.39
N ILE A 30 -6.14 -2.12 0.53
CA ILE A 30 -6.47 -3.36 -0.21
C ILE A 30 -5.35 -3.74 -1.18
N ILE A 31 -4.81 -2.76 -1.92
CA ILE A 31 -3.69 -3.00 -2.84
C ILE A 31 -2.45 -3.45 -2.06
N PHE A 32 -2.14 -2.78 -0.96
CA PHE A 32 -1.01 -3.18 -0.11
C PHE A 32 -1.18 -4.60 0.44
N ILE A 33 -2.30 -4.92 1.09
CA ILE A 33 -2.47 -6.21 1.76
C ILE A 33 -2.49 -7.39 0.78
N ILE A 34 -3.08 -7.21 -0.40
CA ILE A 34 -3.07 -8.25 -1.43
C ILE A 34 -1.66 -8.47 -1.96
N GLY A 35 -0.89 -7.40 -2.20
CA GLY A 35 0.53 -7.52 -2.56
C GLY A 35 1.31 -8.30 -1.50
N VAL A 36 1.12 -7.97 -0.22
CA VAL A 36 1.78 -8.66 0.91
C VAL A 36 1.46 -10.15 0.94
N ILE A 37 0.18 -10.50 0.88
CA ILE A 37 -0.28 -11.89 0.97
C ILE A 37 0.21 -12.66 -0.26
N LEU A 38 0.02 -12.13 -1.47
CA LEU A 38 0.41 -12.78 -2.71
C LEU A 38 1.90 -13.16 -2.68
N THR A 39 2.76 -12.18 -2.38
CA THR A 39 4.21 -12.39 -2.34
C THR A 39 4.62 -13.34 -1.22
N ALA A 40 4.06 -13.17 -0.02
CA ALA A 40 4.45 -14.00 1.11
C ALA A 40 4.05 -15.47 0.91
N TYR A 41 2.85 -15.72 0.38
CA TYR A 41 2.39 -17.07 0.07
C TYR A 41 3.13 -17.70 -1.11
N ALA A 42 3.36 -16.96 -2.20
CA ALA A 42 4.09 -17.46 -3.36
C ALA A 42 5.48 -17.97 -2.96
N MET A 43 6.22 -17.16 -2.20
CA MET A 43 7.55 -17.52 -1.70
C MET A 43 7.52 -18.70 -0.71
N LEU A 44 6.49 -18.79 0.13
CA LEU A 44 6.35 -19.90 1.09
C LEU A 44 6.09 -21.23 0.37
N ILE A 45 5.19 -21.23 -0.62
CA ILE A 45 4.87 -22.43 -1.40
C ILE A 45 6.13 -22.91 -2.11
N GLU A 46 6.84 -21.99 -2.77
CA GLU A 46 8.05 -22.34 -3.50
C GLU A 46 9.16 -22.90 -2.59
N ARG A 47 9.29 -22.37 -1.38
CA ARG A 47 10.24 -22.88 -0.37
C ARG A 47 9.83 -24.24 0.21
N ASN A 48 8.54 -24.46 0.43
CA ASN A 48 8.03 -25.71 1.02
C ASN A 48 7.96 -26.85 0.02
N GLU A 49 7.74 -26.53 -1.25
CA GLU A 49 7.84 -27.51 -2.33
C GLU A 49 9.33 -27.76 -2.65
N ALA A 50 9.68 -29.01 -2.98
CA ALA A 50 11.00 -29.34 -3.52
C ALA A 50 11.30 -28.65 -4.88
N SER A 51 10.43 -27.73 -5.33
CA SER A 51 10.59 -26.86 -6.48
C SER A 51 11.84 -25.99 -6.36
N LEU A 52 12.13 -25.45 -5.17
CA LEU A 52 13.31 -24.59 -4.98
C LEU A 52 14.61 -25.37 -5.24
N GLU A 53 14.72 -26.60 -4.71
CA GLU A 53 15.91 -27.43 -4.93
C GLU A 53 16.05 -27.87 -6.39
N ARG A 54 14.95 -28.19 -7.07
CA ARG A 54 14.94 -28.55 -8.50
C ARG A 54 15.36 -27.38 -9.38
N THR A 55 14.83 -26.19 -9.12
CA THR A 55 15.15 -24.97 -9.88
C THR A 55 16.60 -24.56 -9.68
N LEU A 56 17.13 -24.71 -8.46
CA LEU A 56 18.56 -24.52 -8.20
C LEU A 56 19.43 -25.59 -8.87
N ALA A 57 18.97 -26.86 -8.94
CA ALA A 57 19.69 -27.93 -9.61
C ALA A 57 19.76 -27.74 -11.14
N MET A 58 18.79 -27.02 -11.73
CA MET A 58 18.83 -26.60 -13.14
C MET A 58 19.80 -25.44 -13.41
N GLY A 59 20.53 -24.95 -12.40
CA GLY A 59 21.53 -23.90 -12.53
C GLY A 59 20.97 -22.48 -12.46
N VAL A 60 19.67 -22.31 -12.14
CA VAL A 60 19.05 -20.98 -11.98
C VAL A 60 19.53 -20.36 -10.67
N THR A 61 19.92 -19.08 -10.72
CA THR A 61 20.35 -18.37 -9.52
C THR A 61 19.15 -17.92 -8.69
N LYS A 62 19.31 -17.87 -7.35
CA LYS A 62 18.26 -17.35 -6.45
C LYS A 62 17.84 -15.92 -6.77
N VAL A 63 18.75 -15.13 -7.32
CA VAL A 63 18.47 -13.74 -7.70
C VAL A 63 17.54 -13.70 -8.92
N GLU A 64 17.79 -14.53 -9.94
CA GLU A 64 16.89 -14.64 -11.10
C GLU A 64 15.48 -15.06 -10.68
N LEU A 65 15.36 -16.04 -9.78
CA LEU A 65 14.08 -16.49 -9.25
C LEU A 65 13.31 -15.36 -8.53
N LEU A 66 13.99 -14.64 -7.64
CA LEU A 66 13.39 -13.50 -6.93
C LEU A 66 12.96 -12.39 -7.89
N THR A 67 13.80 -12.07 -8.89
CA THR A 67 13.45 -11.04 -9.88
C THR A 67 12.26 -11.46 -10.74
N ALA A 68 12.14 -12.75 -11.09
CA ALA A 68 11.00 -13.25 -11.84
C ALA A 68 9.69 -13.11 -11.05
N HIS A 69 9.69 -13.45 -9.75
CA HIS A 69 8.53 -13.25 -8.89
C HIS A 69 8.12 -11.80 -8.79
N ILE A 70 9.06 -10.90 -8.50
CA ILE A 70 8.77 -9.46 -8.40
C ILE A 70 8.14 -8.94 -9.71
N VAL A 71 8.65 -9.37 -10.87
CA VAL A 71 8.11 -8.94 -12.18
C VAL A 71 6.70 -9.48 -12.41
N ILE A 72 6.45 -10.76 -12.11
CA ILE A 72 5.13 -11.37 -12.28
C ILE A 72 4.10 -10.75 -11.32
N GLU A 73 4.48 -10.57 -10.06
CA GLU A 73 3.63 -9.94 -9.04
C GLU A 73 3.33 -8.49 -9.39
N TYR A 74 4.29 -7.75 -9.92
CA TYR A 74 4.07 -6.39 -10.40
C TYR A 74 3.07 -6.33 -11.57
N ALA A 75 3.13 -7.30 -12.50
CA ALA A 75 2.16 -7.40 -13.58
C ALA A 75 0.75 -7.70 -13.05
N ILE A 76 0.61 -8.62 -12.09
CA ILE A 76 -0.67 -8.94 -11.43
C ILE A 76 -1.21 -7.70 -10.68
N MET A 77 -0.34 -7.01 -9.92
CA MET A 77 -0.69 -5.79 -9.20
C MET A 77 -1.17 -4.68 -10.13
N SER A 78 -0.55 -4.49 -11.29
CA SER A 78 -0.98 -3.50 -12.27
C SER A 78 -2.42 -3.74 -12.73
N THR A 79 -2.79 -5.01 -12.96
CA THR A 79 -4.16 -5.41 -13.33
C THR A 79 -5.12 -5.16 -12.18
N GLN A 80 -4.71 -5.47 -10.95
CA GLN A 80 -5.52 -5.22 -9.76
C GLN A 80 -5.78 -3.73 -9.52
N ILE A 81 -4.79 -2.86 -9.75
CA ILE A 81 -4.96 -1.41 -9.62
C ILE A 81 -5.98 -0.89 -10.63
N VAL A 82 -5.92 -1.36 -11.87
CA VAL A 82 -6.91 -1.01 -12.90
C VAL A 82 -8.31 -1.46 -12.47
N LEU A 83 -8.45 -2.70 -11.98
CA LEU A 83 -9.73 -3.21 -11.49
C LEU A 83 -10.25 -2.40 -10.29
N ALA A 84 -9.39 -2.09 -9.34
CA ALA A 84 -9.74 -1.32 -8.14
C ALA A 84 -10.20 0.10 -8.51
N MET A 85 -9.53 0.75 -9.46
CA MET A 85 -9.94 2.05 -9.99
C MET A 85 -11.28 1.96 -10.73
N LEU A 86 -11.49 0.95 -11.57
CA LEU A 86 -12.78 0.74 -12.24
C LEU A 86 -13.92 0.54 -11.22
N CYS A 87 -13.69 -0.23 -10.17
CA CYS A 87 -14.67 -0.37 -9.08
C CYS A 87 -14.93 0.96 -8.36
N ALA A 88 -13.90 1.77 -8.11
CA ALA A 88 -14.05 3.10 -7.51
C ALA A 88 -14.95 4.03 -8.35
N PHE A 89 -14.85 3.98 -9.68
CA PHE A 89 -15.70 4.76 -10.57
C PHE A 89 -17.11 4.20 -10.71
N LEU A 90 -17.25 2.90 -10.98
CA LEU A 90 -18.54 2.29 -11.34
C LEU A 90 -19.43 2.01 -10.12
N VAL A 91 -18.84 1.59 -9.00
CA VAL A 91 -19.60 1.17 -7.81
C VAL A 91 -19.85 2.35 -6.88
N PHE A 92 -18.83 3.19 -6.68
CA PHE A 92 -18.91 4.32 -5.74
C PHE A 92 -19.25 5.66 -6.40
N GLY A 93 -19.28 5.72 -7.74
CA GLY A 93 -19.64 6.93 -8.48
C GLY A 93 -18.66 8.09 -8.26
N MET A 94 -17.43 7.79 -7.86
CA MET A 94 -16.48 8.80 -7.40
C MET A 94 -15.92 9.61 -8.58
N THR A 95 -16.09 10.93 -8.55
CA THR A 95 -15.46 11.83 -9.53
C THR A 95 -14.04 12.15 -9.06
N ILE A 96 -13.03 11.63 -9.76
CA ILE A 96 -11.64 12.02 -9.51
C ILE A 96 -11.43 13.41 -10.13
N GLU A 97 -11.35 14.43 -9.27
CA GLU A 97 -11.09 15.83 -9.66
C GLU A 97 -9.63 16.02 -10.13
N GLY A 98 -8.72 15.18 -9.64
CA GLY A 98 -7.29 15.23 -9.97
C GLY A 98 -6.85 14.38 -11.16
N SER A 99 -5.54 14.27 -11.32
CA SER A 99 -4.93 13.45 -12.38
C SER A 99 -5.04 11.96 -12.05
N LEU A 100 -5.75 11.21 -12.91
CA LEU A 100 -5.82 9.74 -12.83
C LEU A 100 -4.44 9.09 -12.81
N PHE A 101 -3.51 9.66 -13.57
CA PHE A 101 -2.14 9.15 -13.66
C PHE A 101 -1.38 9.27 -12.34
N LEU A 102 -1.58 10.36 -11.58
CA LEU A 102 -0.93 10.51 -10.28
C LEU A 102 -1.46 9.48 -9.28
N SER A 103 -2.78 9.28 -9.26
CA SER A 103 -3.42 8.31 -8.39
C SER A 103 -2.95 6.88 -8.71
N THR A 104 -2.91 6.50 -9.98
CA THR A 104 -2.42 5.16 -10.37
C THR A 104 -0.95 4.97 -10.06
N LEU A 105 -0.11 5.99 -10.26
CA LEU A 105 1.31 5.95 -9.92
C LEU A 105 1.51 5.74 -8.41
N LEU A 106 0.78 6.46 -7.57
CA LEU A 106 0.86 6.32 -6.12
C LEU A 106 0.38 4.95 -5.65
N LEU A 107 -0.68 4.42 -6.26
CA LEU A 107 -1.17 3.06 -6.00
C LEU A 107 -0.15 1.99 -6.43
N MET A 108 0.55 2.19 -7.56
CA MET A 108 1.63 1.30 -7.99
C MET A 108 2.78 1.28 -6.99
N LEU A 109 3.18 2.44 -6.48
CA LEU A 109 4.22 2.54 -5.45
C LEU A 109 3.78 1.90 -4.12
N ALA A 110 2.52 2.08 -3.72
CA ALA A 110 1.97 1.41 -2.55
C ALA A 110 1.93 -0.12 -2.72
N GLY A 111 1.58 -0.61 -3.91
CA GLY A 111 1.66 -2.04 -4.24
C GLY A 111 3.08 -2.58 -4.17
N PHE A 112 4.06 -1.85 -4.71
CA PHE A 112 5.48 -2.22 -4.62
C PHE A 112 6.00 -2.24 -3.17
N CYS A 113 5.54 -1.31 -2.34
CA CYS A 113 5.80 -1.33 -0.90
C CYS A 113 5.20 -2.59 -0.24
N GLY A 114 4.01 -3.01 -0.68
CA GLY A 114 3.33 -4.24 -0.24
C GLY A 114 4.12 -5.49 -0.60
N ILE A 115 4.57 -5.62 -1.84
CA ILE A 115 5.45 -6.71 -2.28
C ILE A 115 6.71 -6.78 -1.42
N SER A 116 7.38 -5.64 -1.22
CA SER A 116 8.60 -5.56 -0.41
C SER A 116 8.37 -6.00 1.04
N TYR A 117 7.24 -5.61 1.64
CA TYR A 117 6.84 -6.04 2.97
C TYR A 117 6.48 -7.54 3.01
N GLY A 118 5.80 -8.05 1.99
CA GLY A 118 5.49 -9.48 1.83
C GLY A 118 6.75 -10.35 1.79
N LEU A 119 7.81 -9.90 1.11
CA LEU A 119 9.10 -10.59 1.11
C LEU A 119 9.76 -10.62 2.51
N VAL A 120 9.61 -9.58 3.32
CA VAL A 120 10.11 -9.60 4.71
C VAL A 120 9.33 -10.63 5.54
N ILE A 121 8.00 -10.67 5.41
CA ILE A 121 7.15 -11.62 6.12
C ILE A 121 7.47 -13.06 5.72
N SER A 122 7.73 -13.31 4.43
CA SER A 122 8.06 -14.66 3.93
C SER A 122 9.37 -15.20 4.48
N CYS A 123 10.34 -14.32 4.77
CA CYS A 123 11.59 -14.71 5.41
C CYS A 123 11.36 -15.18 6.86
N VAL A 124 10.53 -14.47 7.61
CA VAL A 124 10.32 -14.76 9.05
C VAL A 124 9.35 -15.92 9.27
N SER A 125 8.46 -16.18 8.31
CA SER A 125 7.36 -17.13 8.46
C SER A 125 7.69 -18.50 7.86
N ASN A 126 7.41 -19.57 8.62
CA ASN A 126 7.59 -20.95 8.15
C ASN A 126 6.27 -21.69 7.87
N SER A 127 5.13 -21.04 8.12
CA SER A 127 3.80 -21.66 8.00
C SER A 127 2.82 -20.66 7.38
N PRO A 128 1.86 -21.13 6.54
CA PRO A 128 0.88 -20.25 5.91
C PRO A 128 -0.01 -19.55 6.95
N ILE A 129 -0.23 -20.18 8.11
CA ILE A 129 -1.02 -19.60 9.20
C ILE A 129 -0.31 -18.37 9.81
N ILE A 130 1.02 -18.42 9.94
CA ILE A 130 1.82 -17.31 10.48
C ILE A 130 1.79 -16.13 9.51
N ILE A 131 1.89 -16.39 8.20
CA ILE A 131 1.78 -15.37 7.16
C ILE A 131 0.41 -14.68 7.22
N ALA A 132 -0.67 -15.47 7.27
CA ALA A 132 -2.02 -14.93 7.37
C ALA A 132 -2.19 -14.06 8.62
N LEU A 133 -1.69 -14.51 9.78
CA LEU A 133 -1.78 -13.77 11.03
C LEU A 133 -0.96 -12.48 10.98
N ALA A 134 0.25 -12.51 10.43
CA ALA A 134 1.11 -11.34 10.25
C ALA A 134 0.50 -10.32 9.29
N ALA A 135 -0.06 -10.79 8.17
CA ALA A 135 -0.77 -9.97 7.19
C ALA A 135 -2.01 -9.32 7.83
N MET A 136 -2.84 -10.12 8.52
CA MET A 136 -4.03 -9.62 9.22
C MET A 136 -3.66 -8.58 10.28
N GLY A 137 -2.64 -8.84 11.10
CA GLY A 137 -2.17 -7.90 12.11
C GLY A 137 -1.67 -6.58 11.49
N SER A 138 -0.95 -6.67 10.38
CA SER A 138 -0.49 -5.50 9.63
C SER A 138 -1.66 -4.71 9.03
N TYR A 139 -2.66 -5.40 8.48
CA TYR A 139 -3.88 -4.77 7.97
C TYR A 139 -4.61 -3.98 9.06
N PHE A 140 -4.80 -4.58 10.24
CA PHE A 140 -5.42 -3.89 11.37
C PHE A 140 -4.62 -2.65 11.79
N ALA A 141 -3.28 -2.75 11.84
CA ALA A 141 -2.45 -1.59 12.16
C ALA A 141 -2.64 -0.46 11.15
N ILE A 142 -2.67 -0.76 9.85
CA ILE A 142 -2.88 0.21 8.77
C ILE A 142 -4.28 0.81 8.81
N VAL A 143 -5.32 0.03 9.07
CA VAL A 143 -6.70 0.54 9.18
C VAL A 143 -6.83 1.53 10.35
N LEU A 144 -6.19 1.23 11.48
CA LEU A 144 -6.24 2.06 12.68
C LEU A 144 -5.38 3.32 12.57
N THR A 145 -4.19 3.22 11.96
CA THR A 145 -3.20 4.31 11.95
C THR A 145 -3.04 5.01 10.60
N GLY A 146 -3.43 4.38 9.50
CA GLY A 146 -3.21 4.86 8.13
C GLY A 146 -4.14 6.00 7.68
N GLY A 147 -4.84 6.65 8.60
CA GLY A 147 -5.74 7.76 8.30
C GLY A 147 -7.03 7.35 7.57
N LEU A 148 -7.40 6.06 7.65
CA LEU A 148 -8.47 5.43 6.88
C LEU A 148 -9.87 5.88 7.34
N ILE A 149 -10.14 5.63 8.62
CA ILE A 149 -11.43 5.94 9.26
C ILE A 149 -11.40 7.38 9.78
N TRP A 150 -10.27 7.79 10.37
CA TRP A 150 -10.10 9.07 11.05
C TRP A 150 -8.94 9.85 10.46
N PRO A 151 -9.05 11.19 10.32
CA PRO A 151 -7.93 12.03 9.94
C PRO A 151 -6.79 11.94 10.97
N ILE A 152 -5.54 12.04 10.50
CA ILE A 152 -4.34 11.95 11.35
C ILE A 152 -4.32 13.09 12.38
N GLU A 153 -4.95 14.21 12.05
CA GLU A 153 -5.13 15.38 12.89
C GLU A 153 -6.03 15.12 14.10
N ALA A 154 -6.97 14.17 13.99
CA ALA A 154 -7.87 13.79 15.08
C ALA A 154 -7.29 12.71 16.00
N MET A 155 -6.09 12.18 15.71
CA MET A 155 -5.48 11.13 16.53
C MET A 155 -4.93 11.67 17.85
N HIS A 156 -5.06 10.87 18.91
CA HIS A 156 -4.46 11.15 20.21
C HIS A 156 -2.93 11.22 20.09
N TRP A 157 -2.29 12.06 20.92
CA TRP A 157 -0.85 12.36 20.85
C TRP A 157 0.05 11.11 20.92
N LEU A 158 -0.39 10.03 21.59
CA LEU A 158 0.31 8.75 21.68
C LEU A 158 0.28 7.94 20.37
N LEU A 159 -0.82 8.02 19.62
CA LEU A 159 -1.03 7.24 18.38
C LEU A 159 -0.41 7.93 17.16
N LYS A 160 -0.27 9.25 17.20
CA LYS A 160 0.30 10.06 16.12
C LYS A 160 1.72 9.64 15.69
N PRO A 161 2.70 9.37 16.59
CA PRO A 161 4.01 8.90 16.19
C PRO A 161 3.98 7.47 15.58
N PHE A 162 3.10 6.59 16.09
CA PHE A 162 2.90 5.26 15.50
C PHE A 162 2.33 5.34 14.09
N ALA A 163 1.39 6.25 13.86
CA ALA A 163 0.84 6.48 12.52
C ALA A 163 1.89 7.00 11.54
N LEU A 164 2.77 7.90 11.98
CA LEU A 164 3.87 8.42 11.15
C LEU A 164 4.92 7.35 10.83
N PHE A 165 5.01 6.29 11.63
CA PHE A 165 5.91 5.17 11.36
C PHE A 165 5.44 4.31 10.18
N PHE A 166 4.12 4.22 9.92
CA PHE A 166 3.63 3.39 8.83
C PHE A 166 3.77 4.09 7.45
N PRO A 167 4.35 3.42 6.44
CA PRO A 167 4.59 4.00 5.11
C PRO A 167 3.33 4.50 4.40
N LEU A 168 2.22 3.82 4.66
CA LEU A 168 0.96 4.04 3.96
C LEU A 168 0.21 5.25 4.49
N THR A 169 0.49 5.70 5.71
CA THR A 169 -0.24 6.80 6.35
C THR A 169 -0.15 8.10 5.54
N LYS A 170 1.07 8.51 5.18
CA LYS A 170 1.28 9.70 4.34
C LYS A 170 0.83 9.50 2.90
N SER A 171 0.93 8.28 2.39
CA SER A 171 0.46 7.93 1.05
C SER A 171 -1.07 8.05 0.93
N THR A 172 -1.81 7.60 1.95
CA THR A 172 -3.28 7.73 2.02
C THR A 172 -3.72 9.19 2.04
N GLU A 173 -3.01 10.03 2.81
CA GLU A 173 -3.27 11.48 2.89
C GLU A 173 -3.06 12.15 1.52
N SER A 174 -1.94 11.87 0.86
CA SER A 174 -1.65 12.37 -0.49
C SER A 174 -2.66 11.88 -1.53
N LEU A 175 -3.04 10.59 -1.49
CA LEU A 175 -4.04 10.05 -2.43
C LEU A 175 -5.39 10.74 -2.27
N ARG A 176 -5.80 11.03 -1.04
CA ARG A 176 -7.01 11.81 -0.76
C ARG A 176 -6.92 13.22 -1.34
N HIS A 177 -5.78 13.90 -1.16
CA HIS A 177 -5.58 15.24 -1.74
C HIS A 177 -5.62 15.23 -3.27
N ILE A 178 -5.04 14.23 -3.93
CA ILE A 178 -5.11 14.09 -5.38
C ILE A 178 -6.57 13.84 -5.82
N MET A 179 -7.26 12.89 -5.19
CA MET A 179 -8.59 12.47 -5.63
C MET A 179 -9.69 13.52 -5.36
N HIS A 180 -9.63 14.22 -4.23
CA HIS A 180 -10.66 15.19 -3.82
C HIS A 180 -10.34 16.65 -4.13
N LYS A 181 -9.06 17.06 -3.99
CA LYS A 181 -8.68 18.47 -4.15
C LYS A 181 -8.04 18.76 -5.52
N GLY A 182 -7.77 17.73 -6.31
CA GLY A 182 -7.13 17.86 -7.61
C GLY A 182 -5.67 18.32 -7.56
N TRP A 183 -5.01 18.16 -6.42
CA TRP A 183 -3.64 18.64 -6.20
C TRP A 183 -2.63 17.92 -7.09
N GLY A 184 -1.65 18.67 -7.57
CA GLY A 184 -0.60 18.19 -8.46
C GLY A 184 0.57 17.59 -7.70
N LEU A 185 1.55 17.06 -8.44
CA LEU A 185 2.76 16.46 -7.86
C LEU A 185 3.67 17.48 -7.13
N PHE A 186 3.49 18.77 -7.44
CA PHE A 186 4.28 19.88 -6.88
C PHE A 186 3.69 20.44 -5.58
N ASP A 187 2.51 20.01 -5.18
CA ASP A 187 1.95 20.36 -3.87
C ASP A 187 2.69 19.59 -2.78
N GLY A 188 3.10 20.31 -1.72
CA GLY A 188 4.00 19.79 -0.68
C GLY A 188 3.50 18.51 -0.02
N ASP A 189 2.20 18.43 0.28
CA ASP A 189 1.60 17.26 0.94
C ASP A 189 1.52 16.03 0.03
N VAL A 190 1.41 16.23 -1.29
CA VAL A 190 1.44 15.13 -2.26
C VAL A 190 2.86 14.60 -2.42
N TYR A 191 3.83 15.51 -2.57
CA TYR A 191 5.24 15.16 -2.70
C TYR A 191 5.76 14.35 -1.50
N VAL A 192 5.37 14.72 -0.28
CA VAL A 192 5.77 14.01 0.94
C VAL A 192 5.26 12.56 0.96
N GLY A 193 4.04 12.29 0.47
CA GLY A 193 3.54 10.92 0.39
C GLY A 193 4.30 10.05 -0.61
N PHE A 194 4.59 10.60 -1.80
CA PHE A 194 5.44 9.93 -2.79
C PHE A 194 6.84 9.63 -2.24
N LEU A 195 7.47 10.60 -1.58
CA LEU A 195 8.78 10.40 -0.97
C LEU A 195 8.72 9.33 0.13
N SER A 196 7.72 9.38 1.01
CA SER A 196 7.54 8.41 2.09
C SER A 196 7.44 6.99 1.57
N VAL A 197 6.58 6.72 0.57
CA VAL A 197 6.40 5.36 0.04
C VAL A 197 7.62 4.84 -0.70
N ILE A 198 8.34 5.71 -1.42
CA ILE A 198 9.58 5.32 -2.12
C ILE A 198 10.66 4.98 -1.09
N THR A 199 10.84 5.82 -0.08
CA THR A 199 11.87 5.62 0.95
C THR A 199 11.61 4.32 1.71
N TRP A 200 10.37 4.08 2.11
CA TRP A 200 9.99 2.84 2.78
C TRP A 200 10.10 1.61 1.90
N SER A 201 9.69 1.69 0.63
CA SER A 201 9.87 0.59 -0.33
C SER A 201 11.34 0.18 -0.43
N LEU A 202 12.25 1.15 -0.57
CA LEU A 202 13.69 0.90 -0.66
C LEU A 202 14.26 0.32 0.63
N VAL A 203 13.83 0.82 1.79
CA VAL A 203 14.25 0.31 3.10
C VAL A 203 13.79 -1.14 3.29
N LEU A 204 12.52 -1.43 3.02
CA LEU A 204 11.95 -2.78 3.15
C LEU A 204 12.59 -3.76 2.17
N LEU A 205 12.81 -3.35 0.93
CA LEU A 205 13.46 -4.18 -0.07
C LEU A 205 14.92 -4.48 0.33
N SER A 206 15.65 -3.46 0.77
CA SER A 206 17.04 -3.63 1.25
C SER A 206 17.08 -4.58 2.46
N PHE A 207 16.17 -4.39 3.41
CA PHE A 207 16.06 -5.25 4.58
C PHE A 207 15.70 -6.70 4.22
N SER A 208 14.78 -6.89 3.28
CA SER A 208 14.42 -8.21 2.75
C SER A 208 15.63 -8.91 2.10
N VAL A 209 16.36 -8.23 1.21
CA VAL A 209 17.55 -8.80 0.56
C VAL A 209 18.61 -9.19 1.59
N VAL A 210 18.80 -8.38 2.64
CA VAL A 210 19.71 -8.69 3.74
C VAL A 210 19.23 -9.93 4.51
N LEU A 211 17.96 -10.02 4.88
CA LEU A 211 17.40 -11.19 5.58
C LEU A 211 17.54 -12.48 4.77
N ILE A 212 17.25 -12.45 3.47
CA ILE A 212 17.42 -13.60 2.58
C ILE A 212 18.88 -14.04 2.53
N LYS A 213 19.82 -13.09 2.56
CA LYS A 213 21.26 -13.40 2.60
C LYS A 213 21.70 -13.99 3.95
N PHE A 214 21.11 -13.55 5.07
CA PHE A 214 21.44 -14.04 6.41
C PHE A 214 20.92 -15.45 6.70
N GLN A 215 19.76 -15.84 6.15
CA GLN A 215 19.26 -17.22 6.24
C GLN A 215 20.14 -18.25 5.47
N LYS A 216 21.17 -17.78 4.78
CA LYS A 216 22.12 -18.59 4.01
C LYS A 216 23.31 -19.10 4.84
N ASN A 217 23.49 -18.62 6.08
CA ASN A 217 24.52 -19.10 7.03
C ASN A 217 23.91 -19.96 8.12
#